data_AF-A0A973MJ82-F1
#
_entry.id   AF-A0A973MJ82-F1
#
_cell.length_a   1.000
_cell.length_b   1.000
_cell.length_c   1.000
_cell.angle_alpha   90.00
_cell.angle_beta   90.00
_cell.angle_gamma   90.00
#
_symmetry.space_group_name_H-M   'P 1'
#
loop_
_entity.id
_entity.type
_entity.pdbx_description
1 polymer ?
#
loop_
_entity_poly.entity_id
_entity_poly.type
_entity_poly.pdbx_seq_one_letter_code
_entity_poly.pdbx_strand_id
1 'polypeptide(L)'
;MSRAWRWEYDPDHNHLTGGLPDHVVTEVELSAGQLVDPAGMGIDDLNSATANEPLADRPPGNACAAAPGGVSHRRDKVREVTTGSSKPVFASGWVLEANLRPLCEVVSDLIGYDFDDADWRAVEHGLPGTDDDRPATDWFLYPLVGRTRVDLRVAQAVGGSVVSIQLLGTADDTLTVQAGTVIRVLSQYGVRDGPAP
;
A
#
# COMPACT_ATOMS: atom_id res chain seq x y z
N MET A 1 39.81 19.00 -19.07
CA MET A 1 39.20 18.01 -20.01
C MET A 1 38.38 17.04 -19.16
N SER A 2 37.10 17.33 -18.97
CA SER A 2 36.17 16.49 -18.20
C SER A 2 35.75 15.32 -19.07
N ARG A 3 36.01 14.08 -18.64
CA ARG A 3 35.47 12.89 -19.30
C ARG A 3 33.97 12.83 -18.98
N ALA A 4 33.14 13.12 -19.98
CA ALA A 4 31.70 12.92 -19.89
C ALA A 4 31.43 11.42 -19.75
N TRP A 5 30.84 11.02 -18.63
CA TRP A 5 30.41 9.64 -18.44
C TRP A 5 29.21 9.40 -19.36
N ARG A 6 29.33 8.42 -20.26
CA ARG A 6 28.27 7.95 -21.13
C ARG A 6 28.01 6.49 -20.79
N TRP A 7 26.82 6.19 -20.31
CA TRP A 7 26.33 4.82 -20.20
C TRP A 7 25.86 4.39 -21.59
N GLU A 8 26.42 3.28 -22.09
CA GLU A 8 25.96 2.63 -23.32
C GLU A 8 25.48 1.25 -22.92
N TYR A 9 24.19 1.00 -23.14
CA TYR A 9 23.55 -0.27 -22.86
C TYR A 9 23.86 -1.22 -24.03
N ASP A 10 24.55 -2.32 -23.75
CA ASP A 10 24.95 -3.36 -24.71
C ASP A 10 24.11 -4.63 -24.46
N PRO A 11 23.00 -4.84 -25.19
CA PRO A 11 22.05 -5.91 -24.93
C PRO A 11 22.44 -7.18 -25.68
N ASP A 12 23.57 -7.78 -25.36
CA ASP A 12 23.87 -9.11 -25.87
C ASP A 12 23.18 -10.19 -25.01
N HIS A 13 22.48 -11.10 -25.70
CA HIS A 13 21.66 -12.16 -25.10
C HIS A 13 22.44 -13.04 -24.10
N ASN A 14 23.74 -13.26 -24.34
CA ASN A 14 24.61 -14.01 -23.43
C ASN A 14 24.87 -13.28 -22.10
N HIS A 15 24.80 -11.94 -22.08
CA HIS A 15 24.97 -11.14 -20.87
C HIS A 15 23.70 -11.15 -19.99
N LEU A 16 22.51 -11.28 -20.61
CA LEU A 16 21.23 -11.26 -19.91
C LEU A 16 20.78 -12.64 -19.42
N THR A 17 21.13 -13.73 -20.11
CA THR A 17 20.60 -15.07 -19.80
C THR A 17 21.65 -16.10 -19.39
N GLY A 18 22.96 -15.79 -19.51
CA GLY A 18 24.05 -16.77 -19.36
C GLY A 18 24.27 -17.35 -17.96
N GLY A 19 23.52 -16.91 -16.94
CA GLY A 19 23.63 -17.39 -15.56
C GLY A 19 22.31 -17.73 -14.87
N LEU A 20 21.18 -17.66 -15.58
CA LEU A 20 19.86 -17.92 -15.02
C LEU A 20 19.42 -19.36 -15.35
N PRO A 21 19.01 -20.15 -14.36
CA PRO A 21 18.45 -21.48 -14.60
C PRO A 21 17.21 -21.41 -15.52
N ASP A 22 17.03 -22.39 -16.42
CA ASP A 22 15.95 -22.43 -17.42
C ASP A 22 14.54 -22.25 -16.81
N HIS A 23 14.33 -22.69 -15.57
CA HIS A 23 13.04 -22.51 -14.87
C HIS A 23 12.71 -21.04 -14.60
N VAL A 24 13.71 -20.19 -14.37
CA VAL A 24 13.51 -18.75 -14.12
C VAL A 24 13.17 -18.02 -15.43
N VAL A 25 13.80 -18.39 -16.54
CA VAL A 25 13.47 -17.85 -17.87
C VAL A 25 12.06 -18.25 -18.27
N THR A 26 11.67 -19.50 -17.99
CA THR A 26 10.32 -20.01 -18.29
C THR A 26 9.24 -19.29 -17.49
N GLU A 27 9.47 -18.97 -16.21
CA GLU A 27 8.50 -18.21 -15.41
C GLU A 27 8.40 -16.73 -15.80
N VAL A 28 9.50 -16.11 -16.23
CA VAL A 28 9.48 -14.73 -16.75
C VAL A 28 8.74 -14.66 -18.07
N GLU A 29 8.94 -15.62 -18.98
CA GLU A 29 8.18 -15.69 -20.24
C GLU A 29 6.68 -15.96 -19.99
N LEU A 30 6.35 -16.77 -18.98
CA LEU A 30 4.96 -16.98 -18.56
C LEU A 30 4.34 -15.68 -17.98
N SER A 31 5.08 -14.94 -17.15
CA SER A 31 4.62 -13.70 -16.52
C SER A 31 4.52 -12.54 -17.52
N ALA A 32 5.41 -12.49 -18.51
CA ALA A 32 5.33 -11.54 -19.63
C ALA A 32 4.13 -11.85 -20.54
N GLY A 33 3.79 -13.13 -20.74
CA GLY A 33 2.57 -13.54 -21.42
C GLY A 33 1.29 -13.11 -20.70
N GLN A 34 1.32 -12.93 -19.37
CA GLN A 34 0.19 -12.41 -18.59
C GLN A 34 0.05 -10.88 -18.62
N LEU A 35 1.08 -10.15 -19.10
CA LEU A 35 1.07 -8.69 -19.23
C LEU A 35 0.73 -8.20 -20.65
N VAL A 36 0.50 -9.11 -21.60
CA VAL A 36 -0.12 -8.80 -22.90
C VAL A 36 -1.60 -9.15 -22.81
N ASP A 37 -2.37 -8.26 -22.16
CA ASP A 37 -3.60 -7.71 -22.74
C ASP A 37 -4.09 -6.46 -21.96
N PRO A 38 -3.66 -5.24 -22.34
CA PRO A 38 -4.35 -4.03 -21.87
C PRO A 38 -4.65 -3.06 -23.03
N ALA A 39 -5.35 -3.51 -24.07
CA ALA A 39 -5.89 -2.61 -25.10
C ALA A 39 -7.41 -2.75 -25.35
N GLY A 40 -8.15 -3.41 -24.45
CA GLY A 40 -9.58 -3.74 -24.67
C GLY A 40 -10.59 -3.28 -23.61
N MET A 41 -10.18 -2.70 -22.46
CA MET A 41 -11.15 -2.23 -21.46
C MET A 41 -10.97 -0.74 -21.21
N GLY A 42 -11.91 0.03 -21.76
CA GLY A 42 -12.10 1.43 -21.46
C GLY A 42 -12.29 1.64 -19.97
N ILE A 43 -11.59 2.65 -19.45
CA ILE A 43 -11.86 3.23 -18.15
C ILE A 43 -13.11 4.08 -18.34
N ASP A 44 -14.26 3.60 -17.84
CA ASP A 44 -15.44 4.44 -17.68
C ASP A 44 -15.36 5.17 -16.34
N ASP A 45 -15.27 6.49 -16.44
CA ASP A 45 -15.37 7.47 -15.36
C ASP A 45 -16.64 7.25 -14.52
N LEU A 46 -16.47 7.06 -13.20
CA LEU A 46 -17.54 7.26 -12.24
C LEU A 46 -17.21 8.44 -11.34
N ASN A 47 -17.54 9.64 -11.84
CA ASN A 47 -17.79 10.81 -11.02
C ASN A 47 -19.23 11.29 -11.23
N SER A 48 -20.03 11.17 -10.18
CA SER A 48 -21.08 12.08 -9.71
C SER A 48 -22.08 12.69 -10.70
N ALA A 49 -23.36 12.33 -10.55
CA ALA A 49 -24.43 13.27 -10.16
C ALA A 49 -25.81 12.59 -10.26
N THR A 50 -26.47 12.40 -9.11
CA THR A 50 -27.92 12.28 -9.04
C THR A 50 -28.52 13.68 -9.16
N ALA A 51 -29.22 13.97 -10.25
CA ALA A 51 -30.26 14.99 -10.31
C ALA A 51 -31.21 14.79 -11.50
N ASN A 52 -32.50 14.62 -11.16
CA ASN A 52 -33.71 14.99 -11.89
C ASN A 52 -33.99 14.44 -13.31
N GLU A 53 -34.97 13.54 -13.38
CA GLU A 53 -35.79 13.30 -14.57
C GLU A 53 -36.75 14.46 -14.89
N PRO A 54 -37.01 14.77 -16.18
CA PRO A 54 -38.15 15.56 -16.60
C PRO A 54 -39.16 14.80 -17.52
N LEU A 55 -40.42 14.84 -17.09
CA LEU A 55 -41.67 15.18 -17.80
C LEU A 55 -42.07 14.60 -19.20
N ALA A 56 -43.35 14.17 -19.24
CA ALA A 56 -44.30 13.91 -20.35
C ALA A 56 -44.43 12.42 -20.79
N ASP A 57 -45.61 11.80 -20.93
CA ASP A 57 -46.95 12.28 -21.34
C ASP A 57 -48.11 11.37 -20.82
N ARG A 58 -49.31 11.95 -20.77
CA ARG A 58 -50.66 11.67 -20.16
C ARG A 58 -51.50 10.48 -20.77
N PRO A 59 -52.82 10.27 -20.48
CA PRO A 59 -53.78 10.52 -19.35
C PRO A 59 -54.76 9.30 -19.09
N PRO A 60 -56.04 9.45 -18.64
CA PRO A 60 -56.57 9.94 -17.36
C PRO A 60 -57.45 8.89 -16.61
N GLY A 61 -57.69 9.10 -15.32
CA GLY A 61 -58.78 8.40 -14.62
C GLY A 61 -58.89 8.74 -13.13
N ASN A 62 -60.10 9.14 -12.73
CA ASN A 62 -60.75 9.06 -11.42
C ASN A 62 -60.08 9.55 -10.10
N ALA A 63 -60.78 10.54 -9.52
CA ALA A 63 -60.65 11.20 -8.23
C ALA A 63 -60.72 10.28 -6.98
N CYS A 64 -60.16 10.75 -5.85
CA CYS A 64 -60.96 11.08 -4.64
C CYS A 64 -60.13 11.81 -3.56
N ALA A 65 -60.85 12.51 -2.67
CA ALA A 65 -60.41 13.56 -1.77
C ALA A 65 -60.00 13.12 -0.34
N ALA A 66 -59.32 14.02 0.39
CA ALA A 66 -59.51 14.40 1.82
C ALA A 66 -58.23 14.42 2.72
N ALA A 67 -57.84 15.66 3.12
CA ALA A 67 -57.57 16.18 4.49
C ALA A 67 -56.60 15.49 5.51
N PRO A 68 -56.10 16.24 6.53
CA PRO A 68 -54.74 16.10 7.09
C PRO A 68 -54.65 15.62 8.57
N GLY A 69 -53.43 15.29 9.00
CA GLY A 69 -53.01 15.06 10.39
C GLY A 69 -51.80 14.11 10.38
N GLY A 70 -50.73 14.22 11.16
CA GLY A 70 -50.31 15.02 12.30
C GLY A 70 -49.12 14.27 12.96
N VAL A 71 -48.41 14.94 13.86
CA VAL A 71 -47.53 14.38 14.91
C VAL A 71 -46.03 14.19 14.60
N SER A 72 -45.26 15.18 15.06
CA SER A 72 -44.14 15.10 16.04
C SER A 72 -43.21 13.87 16.05
N HIS A 73 -41.94 14.07 15.69
CA HIS A 73 -40.82 13.30 16.23
C HIS A 73 -39.67 14.21 16.70
N ARG A 74 -39.63 14.36 18.04
CA ARG A 74 -38.45 14.29 18.92
C ARG A 74 -37.09 14.41 18.21
N ARG A 75 -36.46 15.59 18.30
CA ARG A 75 -35.05 15.81 17.98
C ARG A 75 -34.19 15.13 19.03
N ASP A 76 -33.69 13.94 18.74
CA ASP A 76 -32.53 13.40 19.43
C ASP A 76 -31.24 13.87 18.74
N LYS A 77 -30.39 14.43 19.58
CA LYS A 77 -29.15 15.14 19.29
C LYS A 77 -28.13 14.11 18.79
N VAL A 78 -27.85 14.10 17.49
CA VAL A 78 -26.76 13.30 16.91
C VAL A 78 -25.46 13.78 17.54
N ARG A 79 -24.88 12.95 18.40
CA ARG A 79 -23.48 13.07 18.82
C ARG A 79 -22.64 12.74 17.59
N GLU A 80 -22.09 13.77 17.00
CA GLU A 80 -21.00 13.69 16.04
C GLU A 80 -19.79 13.11 16.80
N VAL A 81 -19.62 11.80 16.67
CA VAL A 81 -18.38 11.12 17.06
C VAL A 81 -17.39 11.49 15.97
N THR A 82 -16.55 12.49 16.25
CA THR A 82 -15.34 12.75 15.48
C THR A 82 -14.39 11.58 15.66
N THR A 83 -14.53 10.57 14.80
CA THR A 83 -13.51 9.55 14.58
C THR A 83 -12.23 10.29 14.21
N GLY A 84 -11.23 10.23 15.10
CA GLY A 84 -9.94 10.87 14.90
C GLY A 84 -9.36 10.51 13.54
N SER A 85 -8.80 11.51 12.85
CA SER A 85 -8.15 11.37 11.55
C SER A 85 -7.07 10.27 11.62
N SER A 86 -7.45 9.05 11.27
CA SER A 86 -6.52 7.96 11.03
C SER A 86 -5.76 8.33 9.77
N LYS A 87 -4.44 8.44 9.87
CA LYS A 87 -3.58 8.58 8.68
C LYS A 87 -3.91 7.45 7.71
N PRO A 88 -4.03 7.71 6.39
CA PRO A 88 -4.31 6.66 5.42
C PRO A 88 -3.10 5.72 5.34
N VAL A 89 -3.38 4.43 5.13
CA VAL A 89 -2.38 3.44 4.75
C VAL A 89 -2.16 3.59 3.24
N PHE A 90 -0.93 3.84 2.81
CA PHE A 90 -0.60 3.94 1.38
C PHE A 90 0.11 2.68 0.86
N ALA A 91 0.73 1.89 1.74
CA ALA A 91 1.30 0.60 1.39
C ALA A 91 1.21 -0.36 2.59
N SER A 92 0.97 -1.65 2.32
CA SER A 92 0.89 -2.68 3.35
C SER A 92 1.23 -4.05 2.78
N GLY A 93 1.65 -4.97 3.63
CA GLY A 93 1.94 -6.35 3.28
C GLY A 93 2.60 -7.08 4.44
N TRP A 94 3.35 -8.14 4.13
CA TRP A 94 4.15 -8.86 5.10
C TRP A 94 5.56 -9.04 4.56
N VAL A 95 6.55 -9.14 5.45
CA VAL A 95 7.94 -9.45 5.08
C VAL A 95 8.45 -10.58 5.96
N LEU A 96 9.50 -11.25 5.51
CA LEU A 96 10.24 -12.17 6.38
C LEU A 96 10.85 -11.37 7.55
N GLU A 97 10.88 -11.95 8.75
CA GLU A 97 11.44 -11.30 9.95
C GLU A 97 12.89 -10.86 9.73
N ALA A 98 13.70 -11.70 9.08
CA ALA A 98 15.08 -11.38 8.70
C ALA A 98 15.19 -10.17 7.75
N ASN A 99 14.13 -9.86 7.00
CA ASN A 99 14.08 -8.75 6.06
C ASN A 99 13.52 -7.46 6.68
N LEU A 100 13.09 -7.47 7.95
CA LEU A 100 12.49 -6.30 8.58
C LEU A 100 13.48 -5.13 8.64
N ARG A 101 14.74 -5.39 8.99
CA ARG A 101 15.79 -4.37 9.00
C ARG A 101 16.07 -3.82 7.59
N PRO A 102 16.38 -4.65 6.57
CA PRO A 102 16.50 -4.18 5.18
C PRO A 102 15.32 -3.35 4.69
N LEU A 103 14.09 -3.74 5.05
CA LEU A 103 12.89 -2.97 4.72
C LEU A 103 12.93 -1.56 5.33
N CYS A 104 13.24 -1.46 6.63
CA CYS A 104 13.32 -0.18 7.34
C CYS A 104 14.39 0.73 6.72
N GLU A 105 15.55 0.18 6.38
CA GLU A 105 16.65 0.91 5.74
C GLU A 105 16.24 1.45 4.37
N VAL A 106 15.65 0.61 3.51
CA VAL A 106 15.22 1.04 2.17
C VAL A 106 14.08 2.07 2.25
N VAL A 107 13.06 1.85 3.08
CA VAL A 107 11.96 2.82 3.25
C VAL A 107 12.49 4.15 3.79
N SER A 108 13.47 4.11 4.69
CA SER A 108 14.10 5.31 5.24
C SER A 108 14.89 6.08 4.18
N ASP A 109 15.66 5.39 3.33
CA ASP A 109 16.35 6.00 2.20
C ASP A 109 15.38 6.67 1.22
N LEU A 110 14.28 5.99 0.86
CA LEU A 110 13.24 6.56 -0.01
C LEU A 110 12.70 7.90 0.52
N ILE A 111 12.44 7.98 1.83
CA ILE A 111 11.93 9.21 2.44
C ILE A 111 13.03 10.19 2.86
N GLY A 112 14.31 9.82 2.74
CA GLY A 112 15.45 10.62 3.21
C GLY A 112 15.54 10.73 4.73
N TYR A 113 15.18 9.66 5.45
CA TYR A 113 15.44 9.48 6.87
C TYR A 113 16.75 8.71 7.06
N ASP A 114 17.58 9.12 8.00
CA ASP A 114 18.84 8.45 8.33
C ASP A 114 18.54 7.39 9.41
N PHE A 115 18.36 6.14 8.98
CA PHE A 115 18.00 5.03 9.87
C PHE A 115 19.26 4.37 10.40
N ASP A 116 19.46 4.43 11.72
CA ASP A 116 20.66 3.92 12.38
C ASP A 116 20.39 2.69 13.27
N ASP A 117 21.44 2.23 13.97
CA ASP A 117 21.32 1.08 14.88
C ASP A 117 20.45 1.36 16.11
N ALA A 118 20.28 2.63 16.52
CA ALA A 118 19.39 2.99 17.62
C ALA A 118 17.93 2.91 17.17
N ASP A 119 17.63 3.38 15.95
CA ASP A 119 16.32 3.20 15.31
C ASP A 119 15.99 1.72 15.17
N TRP A 120 16.94 0.91 14.69
CA TRP A 120 16.75 -0.52 14.58
C TRP A 120 16.40 -1.16 15.92
N ARG A 121 17.14 -0.85 16.98
CA ARG A 121 16.85 -1.37 18.32
C ARG A 121 15.44 -1.00 18.79
N ALA A 122 14.96 0.21 18.49
CA ALA A 122 13.62 0.61 18.87
C ALA A 122 12.54 -0.25 18.17
N VAL A 123 12.70 -0.52 16.88
CA VAL A 123 11.81 -1.39 16.11
C VAL A 123 11.88 -2.83 16.59
N GLU A 124 13.08 -3.36 16.77
CA GLU A 124 13.34 -4.73 17.23
C GLU A 124 12.73 -4.99 18.62
N HIS A 125 12.85 -4.03 19.56
CA HIS A 125 12.27 -4.17 20.90
C HIS A 125 10.76 -3.89 20.94
N GLY A 126 10.23 -3.16 19.95
CA GLY A 126 8.81 -2.86 19.84
C GLY A 126 7.98 -4.03 19.31
N LEU A 127 8.62 -4.97 18.61
CA LEU A 127 7.95 -6.07 17.94
C LEU A 127 7.45 -7.18 18.90
N PRO A 128 8.21 -7.63 19.92
CA PRO A 128 7.72 -8.62 20.88
C PRO A 128 6.44 -8.17 21.58
N GLY A 129 5.43 -9.04 21.60
CA GLY A 129 4.13 -8.76 22.23
C GLY A 129 3.12 -8.06 21.31
N THR A 130 3.50 -7.77 20.06
CA THR A 130 2.55 -7.48 18.99
C THR A 130 1.99 -8.77 18.39
N ASP A 131 0.81 -8.67 17.79
CA ASP A 131 0.07 -9.80 17.23
C ASP A 131 -0.77 -9.25 16.07
N ASP A 132 -0.56 -9.75 14.87
CA ASP A 132 -1.22 -9.24 13.66
C ASP A 132 -2.70 -9.63 13.54
N ASP A 133 -3.16 -10.60 14.34
CA ASP A 133 -4.58 -10.90 14.54
C ASP A 133 -5.28 -9.82 15.40
N ARG A 134 -4.51 -8.96 16.09
CA ARG A 134 -5.04 -7.82 16.83
C ARG A 134 -5.34 -6.65 15.90
N PRO A 135 -6.24 -5.74 16.29
CA PRO A 135 -6.47 -4.51 15.54
C PRO A 135 -5.17 -3.76 15.27
N ALA A 136 -5.02 -3.19 14.07
CA ALA A 136 -3.81 -2.46 13.65
C ALA A 136 -3.46 -1.24 14.53
N THR A 137 -4.36 -0.82 15.44
CA THR A 137 -4.10 0.21 16.45
C THR A 137 -3.18 -0.27 17.57
N ASP A 138 -3.11 -1.59 17.78
CA ASP A 138 -2.35 -2.23 18.85
C ASP A 138 -0.97 -2.69 18.36
N TRP A 139 -0.70 -2.53 17.06
CA TRP A 139 0.58 -2.82 16.43
C TRP A 139 1.62 -1.79 16.86
N PHE A 140 2.89 -2.19 16.87
CA PHE A 140 3.98 -1.27 17.19
C PHE A 140 4.07 -0.19 16.11
N LEU A 141 4.12 1.07 16.53
CA LEU A 141 4.19 2.23 15.65
C LEU A 141 5.53 2.93 15.82
N TYR A 142 6.30 3.00 14.73
CA TYR A 142 7.55 3.74 14.65
C TYR A 142 7.44 4.93 13.69
N PRO A 143 7.72 6.16 14.13
CA PRO A 143 7.68 7.32 13.25
C PRO A 143 9.01 7.51 12.50
N LEU A 144 8.98 7.41 11.17
CA LEU A 144 10.11 7.75 10.29
C LEU A 144 9.94 9.19 9.78
N VAL A 145 10.83 10.09 10.21
CA VAL A 145 10.68 11.54 9.98
C VAL A 145 11.77 12.06 9.03
N GLY A 146 11.64 11.69 7.75
CA GLY A 146 12.50 12.20 6.68
C GLY A 146 11.94 13.46 6.02
N ARG A 147 12.19 13.62 4.72
CA ARG A 147 11.57 14.63 3.84
C ARG A 147 10.05 14.48 3.82
N THR A 148 9.59 13.23 3.83
CA THR A 148 8.19 12.84 3.98
C THR A 148 8.06 12.07 5.28
N ARG A 149 7.08 12.43 6.12
CA ARG A 149 6.81 11.67 7.34
C ARG A 149 6.02 10.41 7.01
N VAL A 150 6.56 9.26 7.40
CA VAL A 150 5.90 7.96 7.31
C VAL A 150 5.81 7.35 8.69
N ASP A 151 4.63 6.88 9.04
CA ASP A 151 4.36 6.14 10.26
C ASP A 151 4.41 4.64 9.90
N LEU A 152 5.46 3.94 10.35
CA LEU A 152 5.65 2.51 10.13
C LEU A 152 4.93 1.73 11.25
N ARG A 153 3.97 0.89 10.90
CA ARG A 153 3.36 -0.08 11.81
C ARG A 153 3.83 -1.48 11.52
N VAL A 154 4.16 -2.22 12.57
CA VAL A 154 4.64 -3.60 12.47
C VAL A 154 3.98 -4.48 13.52
N ALA A 155 3.68 -5.71 13.15
CA ALA A 155 3.21 -6.74 14.07
C ALA A 155 3.75 -8.13 13.70
N GLN A 156 4.04 -8.95 14.71
CA GLN A 156 4.39 -10.35 14.50
C GLN A 156 3.18 -11.18 14.12
N ALA A 157 3.37 -12.08 13.15
CA ALA A 157 2.39 -13.12 12.86
C ALA A 157 2.55 -14.30 13.82
N VAL A 158 1.43 -14.84 14.31
CA VAL A 158 1.45 -15.98 15.24
C VAL A 158 1.98 -17.23 14.54
N GLY A 159 3.09 -17.77 15.06
CA GLY A 159 3.65 -19.06 14.62
C GLY A 159 4.46 -19.02 13.31
N GLY A 160 4.83 -17.84 12.82
CA GLY A 160 5.63 -17.67 11.61
C GLY A 160 6.85 -16.77 11.81
N SER A 161 7.81 -16.84 10.88
CA SER A 161 8.96 -15.92 10.77
C SER A 161 8.64 -14.74 9.85
N VAL A 162 7.42 -14.20 9.95
CA VAL A 162 6.93 -13.09 9.13
C VAL A 162 6.41 -11.97 10.00
N VAL A 163 6.52 -10.75 9.49
CA VAL A 163 6.10 -9.51 10.13
C VAL A 163 5.13 -8.79 9.20
N SER A 164 3.93 -8.51 9.69
CA SER A 164 2.91 -7.71 9.02
C SER A 164 3.28 -6.23 9.12
N ILE A 165 3.16 -5.50 8.01
CA ILE A 165 3.62 -4.11 7.86
C ILE A 165 2.50 -3.23 7.31
N GLN A 166 2.38 -2.01 7.86
CA GLN A 166 1.63 -0.91 7.24
C GLN A 166 2.47 0.36 7.24
N LEU A 167 2.45 1.09 6.13
CA LEU A 167 3.01 2.42 6.01
C LEU A 167 1.89 3.43 5.92
N LEU A 168 1.86 4.36 6.87
CA LEU A 168 0.81 5.36 7.03
C LEU A 168 1.35 6.77 6.80
N GLY A 169 0.53 7.63 6.22
CA GLY A 169 0.88 9.03 5.99
C GLY A 169 0.47 9.51 4.61
N THR A 170 0.92 10.71 4.26
CA THR A 170 0.77 11.27 2.91
C THR A 170 1.98 10.88 2.07
N ALA A 171 1.75 10.04 1.06
CA ALA A 171 2.73 9.65 0.05
C ALA A 171 2.25 10.10 -1.33
N ASP A 172 3.20 10.42 -2.21
CA ASP A 172 2.91 10.57 -3.64
C ASP A 172 2.84 9.20 -4.32
N ASP A 173 2.47 9.19 -5.61
CA ASP A 173 2.34 7.96 -6.39
C ASP A 173 3.67 7.21 -6.51
N THR A 174 4.79 7.94 -6.55
CA THR A 174 6.12 7.34 -6.70
C THR A 174 6.52 6.58 -5.44
N LEU A 175 6.40 7.22 -4.27
CA LEU A 175 6.70 6.61 -2.98
C LEU A 175 5.75 5.42 -2.71
N THR A 176 4.48 5.53 -3.10
CA THR A 176 3.51 4.45 -2.96
C THR A 176 3.93 3.21 -3.76
N VAL A 177 4.27 3.39 -5.04
CA VAL A 177 4.72 2.29 -5.92
C VAL A 177 6.04 1.70 -5.46
N GLN A 178 7.01 2.55 -5.09
CA GLN A 178 8.32 2.10 -4.61
C GLN A 178 8.20 1.29 -3.32
N ALA A 179 7.47 1.81 -2.31
CA ALA A 179 7.28 1.13 -1.05
C ALA A 179 6.55 -0.22 -1.22
N GLY A 180 5.47 -0.24 -2.03
CA GLY A 180 4.75 -1.48 -2.35
C GLY A 180 5.64 -2.51 -3.06
N THR A 181 6.50 -2.06 -3.97
CA THR A 181 7.45 -2.92 -4.68
C THR A 181 8.48 -3.52 -3.74
N VAL A 182 9.07 -2.71 -2.85
CA VAL A 182 10.05 -3.17 -1.86
C VAL A 182 9.43 -4.21 -0.93
N ILE A 183 8.23 -3.94 -0.40
CA ILE A 183 7.48 -4.90 0.43
C ILE A 183 7.34 -6.21 -0.32
N ARG A 184 6.82 -6.18 -1.56
CA ARG A 184 6.59 -7.40 -2.36
C ARG A 184 7.86 -8.22 -2.59
N VAL A 185 8.97 -7.57 -2.89
CA VAL A 185 10.26 -8.25 -3.11
C VAL A 185 10.74 -8.90 -1.80
N LEU A 186 10.68 -8.17 -0.68
CA LEU A 186 11.12 -8.65 0.63
C LEU A 186 10.13 -9.63 1.28
N SER A 187 8.91 -9.77 0.77
CA SER A 187 8.01 -10.89 1.09
C SER A 187 8.52 -12.20 0.48
N GLN A 188 9.09 -12.15 -0.74
CA GLN A 188 9.40 -13.35 -1.53
C GLN A 188 10.84 -13.83 -1.35
N TYR A 189 11.79 -12.90 -1.23
CA TYR A 189 13.22 -13.20 -1.22
C TYR A 189 13.83 -12.87 0.13
N GLY A 190 14.46 -13.86 0.76
CA GLY A 190 15.26 -13.63 1.97
C GLY A 190 16.57 -12.94 1.63
N VAL A 191 16.85 -11.81 2.29
CA VAL A 191 18.19 -11.22 2.30
C VAL A 191 19.04 -12.07 3.24
N ARG A 192 20.10 -12.68 2.70
CA ARG A 192 21.11 -13.35 3.51
C ARG A 192 22.25 -12.37 3.73
N ASP A 193 22.60 -12.13 4.99
CA ASP A 193 23.89 -11.55 5.31
C ASP A 193 24.97 -12.52 4.80
N GLY A 194 25.67 -12.10 3.75
CA GLY A 194 26.89 -12.79 3.34
C GLY A 194 27.93 -12.70 4.48
N PRO A 195 28.82 -13.70 4.63
CA PRO A 195 29.89 -13.58 5.60
C PRO A 195 30.68 -12.30 5.31
N ALA A 196 30.88 -11.47 6.34
CA ALA A 196 31.70 -10.28 6.25
C ALA A 196 33.10 -10.63 5.68
N PRO A 197 33.66 -9.83 4.76
CA PRO A 197 34.95 -10.09 4.14
C PRO A 197 36.12 -10.03 5.14
#